data_AF-A0A101DBZ3-F1
#
_entry.id   AF-A0A101DBZ3-F1
#
_cell.length_a   1.000
_cell.length_b   1.000
_cell.length_c   1.000
_cell.angle_alpha   90.00
_cell.angle_beta   90.00
_cell.angle_gamma   90.00
#
_symmetry.space_group_name_H-M   'P 1'
#
loop_
_entity.id
_entity.type
_entity.pdbx_description
1 polymer ?
#
loop_
_entity_poly.entity_id
_entity_poly.type
_entity_poly.pdbx_seq_one_letter_code
_entity_poly.pdbx_strand_id
1 'polypeptide(L)'
;MAKRGEIDPWNIDVVDVTDRFLKRIEAAKKLDLRVSGRVLLYAAILVRMKAEAITLEALGGDEEEELEMYDYDSFYFLDEPLEFPEEVDEEELDEVILEALTSMRRRVRKITTLKDLIDELRRAEEVERRR
;
A
#
# COMPACT_ATOMS: atom_id res chain seq x y z
N MET A 1 -5.18 13.58 -12.83
CA MET A 1 -3.76 13.65 -12.48
C MET A 1 -2.92 13.44 -13.72
N ALA A 2 -2.75 12.21 -14.23
CA ALA A 2 -1.92 11.97 -15.44
C ALA A 2 -2.35 12.77 -16.67
N LYS A 3 -3.65 12.74 -17.03
CA LYS A 3 -4.19 13.54 -18.16
C LYS A 3 -4.02 15.06 -18.00
N ARG A 4 -3.82 15.56 -16.78
CA ARG A 4 -3.59 16.98 -16.48
C ARG A 4 -2.09 17.31 -16.38
N GLY A 5 -1.20 16.35 -16.61
CA GLY A 5 0.25 16.50 -16.46
C GLY A 5 0.73 16.60 -15.01
N GLU A 6 -0.12 16.25 -14.03
CA GLU A 6 0.22 16.36 -12.60
C GLU A 6 1.16 15.25 -12.13
N ILE A 7 1.18 14.11 -12.83
CA ILE A 7 1.99 12.92 -12.54
C ILE A 7 2.53 12.36 -13.86
N ASP A 8 3.74 11.79 -13.84
CA ASP A 8 4.32 11.08 -14.99
C ASP A 8 3.76 9.65 -15.06
N PRO A 9 3.08 9.24 -16.15
CA PRO A 9 2.55 7.89 -16.27
C PRO A 9 3.61 6.78 -16.25
N TRP A 10 4.86 7.09 -16.59
CA TRP A 10 5.96 6.12 -16.69
C TRP A 10 6.85 6.06 -15.44
N ASN A 11 6.72 7.06 -14.56
CA ASN A 11 7.46 7.13 -13.30
C ASN A 11 6.54 7.68 -12.21
N ILE A 12 5.78 6.78 -11.60
CA ILE A 12 4.84 7.09 -10.53
C ILE A 12 5.50 6.98 -9.18
N ASP A 13 5.33 8.04 -8.39
CA ASP A 13 5.48 8.02 -6.95
C ASP A 13 4.11 7.75 -6.30
N VAL A 14 3.94 6.56 -5.72
CA VAL A 14 2.69 6.15 -5.05
C VAL A 14 2.40 7.02 -3.82
N VAL A 15 3.43 7.53 -3.14
CA VAL A 15 3.30 8.39 -1.97
C VAL A 15 2.64 9.72 -2.37
N ASP A 16 3.18 10.41 -3.38
CA ASP A 16 2.63 11.68 -3.90
C ASP A 16 1.24 11.49 -4.51
N VAL A 17 1.04 10.43 -5.31
CA VAL A 17 -0.28 10.13 -5.91
C VAL A 17 -1.35 9.96 -4.83
N THR A 18 -1.03 9.22 -3.77
CA THR A 18 -1.95 8.95 -2.66
C THR A 18 -2.34 10.25 -1.97
N ASP A 19 -1.38 11.10 -1.62
CA ASP A 19 -1.65 12.37 -0.94
C ASP A 19 -2.51 13.31 -1.79
N ARG A 20 -2.25 13.38 -3.09
CA ARG A 20 -3.05 14.18 -4.02
C ARG A 20 -4.47 13.64 -4.18
N PHE A 21 -4.61 12.31 -4.21
CA PHE A 21 -5.90 11.65 -4.28
C PHE A 21 -6.75 11.97 -3.04
N LEU A 22 -6.17 11.81 -1.84
CA LEU A 22 -6.86 12.09 -0.57
C LEU A 22 -7.23 13.56 -0.43
N LYS A 23 -6.34 14.49 -0.75
CA LYS A 23 -6.64 15.94 -0.78
C LYS A 23 -7.83 16.26 -1.68
N ARG A 24 -7.94 15.57 -2.82
CA ARG A 24 -9.05 15.80 -3.76
C ARG A 24 -10.36 15.21 -3.27
N ILE A 25 -10.33 14.07 -2.57
CA ILE A 25 -11.50 13.53 -1.88
C ILE A 25 -11.95 14.48 -0.77
N GLU A 26 -11.02 15.01 0.03
CA GLU A 26 -11.34 15.94 1.11
C GLU A 26 -12.00 17.23 0.58
N ALA A 27 -11.44 17.80 -0.50
CA ALA A 27 -12.02 18.95 -1.17
C ALA A 27 -13.43 18.66 -1.74
N ALA A 28 -13.64 17.45 -2.28
CA ALA A 28 -14.94 17.04 -2.79
C ALA A 28 -15.97 16.85 -1.66
N LYS A 29 -15.59 16.22 -0.54
CA LYS A 29 -16.46 16.03 0.64
C LYS A 29 -16.95 17.36 1.22
N LYS A 30 -16.12 18.40 1.19
CA LYS A 30 -16.51 19.76 1.62
C LYS A 30 -17.55 20.41 0.70
N LEU A 31 -17.71 19.92 -0.53
CA LEU A 31 -18.59 20.49 -1.57
C LEU A 31 -19.87 19.66 -1.82
N ASP A 32 -19.83 18.33 -1.67
CA ASP A 32 -20.99 17.43 -1.58
C ASP A 32 -20.50 15.99 -1.25
N LEU A 33 -21.18 15.25 -0.36
CA LEU A 33 -20.72 13.98 0.22
C LEU A 33 -20.94 12.74 -0.67
N ARG A 34 -21.29 12.91 -1.95
CA ARG A 34 -21.48 11.79 -2.89
C ARG A 34 -20.15 11.25 -3.40
N VAL A 35 -19.38 10.67 -2.49
CA VAL A 35 -18.19 9.87 -2.82
C VAL A 35 -18.66 8.43 -3.03
N SER A 36 -18.39 7.87 -4.21
CA SER A 36 -18.73 6.46 -4.48
C SER A 36 -17.97 5.53 -3.53
N GLY A 37 -18.58 4.42 -3.11
CA GLY A 37 -17.91 3.39 -2.30
C GLY A 37 -16.61 2.89 -2.93
N ARG A 38 -16.54 2.81 -4.26
CA ARG A 38 -15.31 2.49 -5.00
C ARG A 38 -14.18 3.49 -4.75
N VAL A 39 -14.50 4.78 -4.64
CA VAL A 39 -13.50 5.83 -4.38
C VAL A 39 -12.94 5.71 -2.97
N LEU A 40 -13.77 5.36 -1.99
CA LEU A 40 -13.32 5.08 -0.63
C LEU A 40 -12.47 3.80 -0.57
N LEU A 41 -12.86 2.76 -1.30
CA LEU A 41 -12.07 1.52 -1.43
C LEU A 41 -10.69 1.82 -2.03
N TYR A 42 -10.63 2.53 -3.16
CA TYR A 42 -9.36 2.91 -3.77
C TYR A 42 -8.52 3.81 -2.85
N ALA A 43 -9.14 4.69 -2.05
CA ALA A 43 -8.42 5.48 -1.06
C ALA A 43 -7.75 4.59 0.00
N ALA A 44 -8.46 3.58 0.51
CA ALA A 44 -7.92 2.64 1.48
C ALA A 44 -6.76 1.82 0.90
N ILE A 45 -6.91 1.32 -0.33
CA ILE A 45 -5.85 0.56 -1.02
C ILE A 45 -4.61 1.44 -1.24
N LEU A 46 -4.79 2.68 -1.73
CA LEU A 46 -3.67 3.62 -1.93
C LEU A 46 -2.92 3.94 -0.64
N VAL A 47 -3.63 4.14 0.48
CA VAL A 47 -3.00 4.37 1.80
C VAL A 47 -2.14 3.18 2.22
N ARG A 48 -2.62 1.95 2.02
CA ARG A 48 -1.84 0.74 2.30
C ARG A 48 -0.56 0.70 1.47
N MET A 49 -0.69 0.92 0.15
CA MET A 49 0.46 0.90 -0.77
C MET A 49 1.49 1.99 -0.44
N LYS A 50 1.04 3.15 0.05
CA LYS A 50 1.93 4.21 0.56
C LYS A 50 2.69 3.74 1.80
N ALA A 51 2.05 3.06 2.74
CA ALA A 51 2.73 2.51 3.92
C ALA A 51 3.76 1.45 3.50
N GLU A 52 3.38 0.53 2.61
CA GLU A 52 4.27 -0.49 2.04
C GLU A 52 5.51 0.13 1.35
N ALA A 53 5.31 1.18 0.54
CA ALA A 53 6.40 1.88 -0.14
C ALA A 53 7.38 2.54 0.85
N ILE A 54 6.87 3.21 1.89
CA ILE A 54 7.69 3.83 2.94
C ILE A 54 8.48 2.77 3.71
N THR A 55 7.84 1.64 4.05
CA THR A 55 8.50 0.52 4.72
C THR A 55 9.63 -0.05 3.87
N LEU A 56 9.41 -0.23 2.57
CA LEU A 56 10.43 -0.73 1.64
C LEU A 56 11.65 0.21 1.58
N GLU A 57 11.42 1.53 1.51
CA GLU A 57 12.48 2.54 1.53
C GLU A 57 13.26 2.53 2.86
N ALA A 58 12.56 2.44 4.00
CA ALA A 58 13.17 2.41 5.32
C ALA A 58 14.07 1.18 5.53
N LEU A 59 13.75 0.06 4.89
CA LEU A 59 14.50 -1.20 4.95
C LEU A 59 15.62 -1.29 3.87
N GLY A 60 15.99 -0.19 3.21
CA GLY A 60 17.10 -0.16 2.26
C GLY A 60 16.85 -0.97 0.98
N GLY A 61 15.68 -0.79 0.37
CA GLY A 61 15.17 -1.54 -0.79
C GLY A 61 15.94 -1.39 -2.12
N ASP A 62 17.19 -1.86 -2.18
CA ASP A 62 17.98 -2.04 -3.40
C ASP A 62 18.14 -3.53 -3.82
N GLU A 63 17.65 -4.48 -3.03
CA GLU A 63 17.62 -5.88 -3.47
C GLU A 63 16.45 -6.05 -4.46
N GLU A 64 16.79 -6.01 -5.76
CA GLU A 64 16.05 -6.64 -6.85
C GLU A 64 15.88 -8.15 -6.57
N GLU A 65 15.15 -8.51 -5.50
CA GLU A 65 14.56 -9.83 -5.45
C GLU A 65 13.46 -9.82 -6.52
N GLU A 66 13.69 -10.56 -7.61
CA GLU A 66 12.68 -10.95 -8.59
C GLU A 66 11.49 -11.56 -7.84
N LEU A 67 10.57 -10.71 -7.40
CA LEU A 67 9.40 -11.13 -6.68
C LEU A 67 8.43 -11.72 -7.68
N GLU A 68 8.41 -13.06 -7.71
CA GLU A 68 7.40 -13.87 -8.36
C GLU A 68 5.99 -13.29 -8.10
N MET A 69 5.13 -13.47 -9.09
CA MET A 69 3.74 -13.02 -9.09
C MET A 69 2.97 -13.68 -7.94
N TYR A 70 3.08 -13.13 -6.73
CA TYR A 70 2.39 -13.67 -5.58
C TYR A 70 0.94 -13.22 -5.52
N ASP A 71 0.13 -14.23 -5.24
CA ASP A 71 -1.31 -14.22 -5.17
C ASP A 71 -1.78 -13.32 -4.02
N TYR A 72 -2.84 -12.57 -4.27
CA TYR A 72 -3.48 -11.73 -3.27
C TYR A 72 -4.01 -12.58 -2.09
N ASP A 73 -4.09 -13.91 -2.21
CA ASP A 73 -4.37 -14.82 -1.09
C ASP A 73 -3.36 -14.73 0.09
N SER A 74 -2.19 -14.07 -0.08
CA SER A 74 -1.31 -13.71 1.05
C SER A 74 -1.94 -12.67 2.01
N PHE A 75 -3.07 -12.07 1.65
CA PHE A 75 -3.90 -11.18 2.49
C PHE A 75 -4.30 -11.81 3.83
N TYR A 76 -4.31 -13.14 3.94
CA TYR A 76 -4.65 -13.86 5.17
C TYR A 76 -3.54 -13.89 6.23
N PHE A 77 -2.29 -13.57 5.88
CA PHE A 77 -1.17 -13.61 6.85
C PHE A 77 -1.01 -12.32 7.68
N LEU A 78 -1.71 -11.23 7.35
CA LEU A 78 -1.71 -9.99 8.16
C LEU A 78 -2.82 -9.97 9.22
N ASP A 79 -3.72 -10.95 9.19
CA ASP A 79 -4.78 -11.15 10.20
C ASP A 79 -4.34 -12.17 11.27
N GLU A 80 -3.12 -12.70 11.16
CA GLU A 80 -2.52 -13.50 12.22
C GLU A 80 -2.12 -12.55 13.35
N PRO A 81 -2.65 -12.73 14.58
CA PRO A 81 -2.30 -11.87 15.69
C PRO A 81 -0.80 -12.02 15.95
N LEU A 82 -0.07 -10.91 15.79
CA LEU A 82 1.31 -10.83 16.26
C LEU A 82 1.31 -11.15 17.76
N GLU A 83 1.96 -12.24 18.14
CA GLU A 83 2.15 -12.60 19.54
C GLU A 83 3.17 -11.64 20.14
N PHE A 84 2.67 -10.57 20.76
CA PHE A 84 3.50 -9.70 21.58
C PHE A 84 3.73 -10.37 22.95
N PRO A 85 4.98 -10.47 23.43
CA PRO A 85 5.26 -10.90 24.79
C PRO A 85 4.51 -10.05 25.83
N GLU A 86 4.01 -10.66 26.91
CA GLU A 86 3.26 -9.95 27.97
C GLU A 86 4.13 -8.95 28.75
N GLU A 87 5.46 -9.13 28.76
CA GLU A 87 6.45 -8.21 29.31
C GLU A 87 7.40 -7.81 28.17
N VAL A 88 7.46 -6.51 27.86
CA VAL A 88 8.17 -6.00 26.69
C VAL A 88 9.40 -5.24 27.16
N ASP A 89 10.59 -5.78 26.90
CA ASP A 89 11.82 -4.97 26.88
C ASP A 89 11.88 -4.21 25.55
N GLU A 90 12.34 -2.96 25.54
CA GLU A 90 12.38 -2.12 24.32
C GLU A 90 13.19 -2.79 23.20
N GLU A 91 14.25 -3.52 23.58
CA GLU A 91 15.13 -4.24 22.64
C GLU A 91 14.43 -5.46 22.00
N GLU A 92 13.60 -6.21 22.75
CA GLU A 92 12.84 -7.35 22.21
C GLU A 92 11.70 -6.89 21.29
N LEU A 93 11.09 -5.73 21.57
CA LEU A 93 10.05 -5.16 20.72
C LEU A 93 10.63 -4.75 19.35
N ASP A 94 11.81 -4.15 19.36
CA ASP A 94 12.50 -3.76 18.14
C ASP A 94 12.86 -4.99 17.29
N GLU A 95 13.28 -6.10 17.89
CA GLU A 95 13.53 -7.36 17.18
C GLU A 95 12.26 -7.95 16.53
N VAL A 96 11.15 -8.02 17.26
CA VAL A 96 9.86 -8.51 16.74
C VAL A 96 9.36 -7.60 15.60
N ILE A 97 9.50 -6.29 15.76
CA ILE A 97 9.15 -5.32 14.71
C ILE A 97 10.07 -5.50 13.50
N LEU A 98 11.38 -5.64 13.68
CA LEU A 98 12.34 -5.90 12.60
C LEU A 98 12.05 -7.21 11.88
N GLU A 99 11.69 -8.28 12.59
CA GLU A 99 11.32 -9.56 11.98
C GLU A 99 10.03 -9.46 11.18
N ALA A 100 9.00 -8.81 11.74
CA ALA A 100 7.74 -8.54 11.05
C ALA A 100 7.96 -7.70 9.79
N LEU A 101 8.76 -6.63 9.89
CA LEU A 101 9.13 -5.74 8.78
C LEU A 101 9.98 -6.46 7.72
N THR A 102 10.90 -7.35 8.13
CA THR A 102 11.73 -8.14 7.21
C THR A 102 10.89 -9.18 6.44
N SER A 103 9.94 -9.82 7.13
CA SER A 103 8.97 -10.71 6.49
C SER A 103 8.04 -9.97 5.51
N MET A 104 7.83 -8.67 5.75
CA MET A 104 7.05 -7.77 4.90
C MET A 104 7.88 -7.25 3.71
N ARG A 105 9.20 -7.06 3.88
CA ARG A 105 10.15 -6.65 2.82
C ARG A 105 10.06 -7.57 1.60
N ARG A 106 9.86 -8.88 1.83
CA ARG A 106 9.70 -9.91 0.78
C ARG A 106 8.35 -9.85 0.03
N ARG A 107 7.45 -8.90 0.34
CA ARG A 107 6.07 -8.89 -0.19
C ARG A 107 5.70 -7.65 -0.98
N VAL A 108 6.51 -6.59 -0.96
CA VAL A 108 6.13 -5.30 -1.54
C VAL A 108 6.81 -5.08 -2.90
N ARG A 109 5.99 -4.92 -3.94
CA ARG A 109 6.47 -4.59 -5.29
C ARG A 109 6.63 -3.10 -5.47
N LYS A 110 7.71 -2.68 -6.13
CA LYS A 110 7.88 -1.27 -6.53
C LYS A 110 6.95 -0.97 -7.70
N ILE A 111 5.98 -0.09 -7.48
CA ILE A 111 5.06 0.38 -8.51
C ILE A 111 5.69 1.57 -9.19
N THR A 112 6.05 1.39 -10.46
CA THR A 112 6.82 2.38 -11.22
C THR A 112 5.97 3.06 -12.29
N THR A 113 4.91 2.41 -12.80
CA THR A 113 4.05 3.00 -13.82
C THR A 113 2.60 3.17 -13.38
N LEU A 114 1.88 4.06 -14.06
CA LEU A 114 0.44 4.24 -13.88
C LEU A 114 -0.34 2.99 -14.22
N LYS A 115 0.12 2.22 -15.20
CA LYS A 115 -0.52 0.97 -15.58
C LYS A 115 -0.44 -0.03 -14.42
N ASP A 116 0.73 -0.18 -13.81
CA ASP A 116 0.92 -1.08 -12.68
C ASP A 116 0.02 -0.69 -11.51
N LEU A 117 -0.05 0.61 -11.19
CA LEU A 117 -0.93 1.13 -10.16
C LEU A 117 -2.41 0.80 -10.43
N ILE A 118 -2.87 0.98 -11.67
CA ILE A 118 -4.26 0.68 -12.06
C ILE A 118 -4.54 -0.83 -12.00
N ASP A 119 -3.62 -1.64 -12.49
CA ASP A 119 -3.75 -3.10 -12.49
C ASP A 119 -3.81 -3.61 -11.03
N GLU A 120 -3.00 -3.05 -10.14
CA GLU A 120 -3.00 -3.40 -8.73
C GLU A 120 -4.29 -2.99 -8.00
N LEU A 121 -4.79 -1.78 -8.26
CA LEU A 121 -6.09 -1.33 -7.73
C LEU A 121 -7.25 -2.22 -8.18
N ARG A 122 -7.21 -2.70 -9.44
CA ARG A 122 -8.23 -3.61 -9.98
C ARG A 122 -8.16 -5.00 -9.34
N ARG A 123 -6.97 -5.56 -9.17
CA ARG A 123 -6.78 -6.83 -8.46
C ARG A 123 -7.31 -6.75 -7.02
N ALA A 124 -6.97 -5.69 -6.31
CA ALA A 124 -7.44 -5.47 -4.95
C ALA A 124 -8.98 -5.33 -4.88
N GLU A 125 -9.61 -4.65 -5.85
CA GLU A 125 -11.08 -4.60 -5.96
C GLU A 125 -11.69 -5.99 -6.23
N GLU A 126 -11.08 -6.79 -7.09
CA GLU A 126 -11.59 -8.14 -7.41
C GLU A 126 -11.60 -9.07 -6.20
N VAL A 127 -10.61 -8.97 -5.31
CA VAL A 127 -10.58 -9.80 -4.10
C VAL A 127 -11.63 -9.35 -3.09
N GLU A 128 -11.76 -8.05 -2.85
CA GLU A 128 -12.82 -7.53 -1.98
C GLU A 128 -14.23 -7.89 -2.49
N ARG A 129 -14.41 -8.07 -3.81
CA ARG A 129 -15.69 -8.53 -4.39
C ARG A 129 -15.96 -10.02 -4.21
N ARG A 130 -14.96 -10.82 -3.86
CA ARG A 130 -15.10 -12.27 -3.59
C ARG A 130 -15.43 -12.58 -2.13
N ARG A 131 -15.28 -11.60 -1.23
CA ARG A 131 -15.81 -11.63 0.15
C ARG A 131 -17.32 -11.39 0.16
#